data_AF-A0A2D7JSA5-F1
#
_entry.id   AF-A0A2D7JSA5-F1
#
_cell.length_a   1.000
_cell.length_b   1.000
_cell.length_c   1.000
_cell.angle_alpha   90.00
_cell.angle_beta   90.00
_cell.angle_gamma   90.00
#
_symmetry.space_group_name_H-M   'P 1'
#
loop_
_entity.id
_entity.type
_entity.pdbx_description
1 polymer ?
#
loop_
_entity_poly.entity_id
_entity_poly.type
_entity_poly.pdbx_seq_one_letter_code
_entity_poly.pdbx_strand_id
1 'polypeptide(L)'
;MSSFTDELSDSNDAYVKSFDAHGVPGRAGIHLLLLTCMDSRIVPHDIFGLKVGDMKVIRNAGGQLNPEVEQDIVLGSYLLDCDNIVIMPHTRCAMSSLSVSDVKRTLEELSGLDFSSFEPRMIENAEEKLRRDVAKLQSNPLLKNGVEVRGAMYDVDTGKVNWVC
;
A
#
# COMPACT_ATOMS: atom_id res chain seq x y z
N MET A 1 -5.40 35.04 3.72
CA MET A 1 -4.67 33.89 3.18
C MET A 1 -5.66 32.75 3.09
N SER A 2 -5.70 32.05 1.95
CA SER A 2 -6.50 30.83 1.81
C SER A 2 -6.04 29.81 2.86
N SER A 3 -6.94 29.08 3.50
CA SER A 3 -6.52 27.97 4.38
C SER A 3 -6.13 26.75 3.54
N PHE A 4 -5.34 25.84 4.12
CA PHE A 4 -5.01 24.57 3.46
C PHE A 4 -6.26 23.79 3.01
N THR A 5 -7.33 23.83 3.81
CA THR A 5 -8.59 23.17 3.46
C THR A 5 -9.34 23.86 2.32
N ASP A 6 -9.20 25.18 2.18
CA ASP A 6 -9.80 25.92 1.07
C ASP A 6 -9.09 25.55 -0.24
N GLU A 7 -7.76 25.47 -0.26
CA GLU A 7 -6.99 25.07 -1.45
C GLU A 7 -7.31 23.64 -1.92
N LEU A 8 -7.51 22.71 -0.98
CA LEU A 8 -7.99 21.37 -1.30
C LEU A 8 -9.43 21.36 -1.83
N SER A 9 -10.30 22.21 -1.28
CA SER A 9 -11.70 22.31 -1.73
C SER A 9 -11.75 22.85 -3.16
N ASP A 10 -10.99 23.91 -3.46
CA ASP A 10 -10.89 24.48 -4.81
C ASP A 10 -10.37 23.45 -5.83
N SER A 11 -9.36 22.67 -5.43
CA SER A 11 -8.81 21.60 -6.27
C SER A 11 -9.84 20.48 -6.52
N ASN A 12 -10.61 20.12 -5.49
CA ASN A 12 -11.67 19.13 -5.63
C ASN A 12 -12.84 19.65 -6.49
N ASP A 13 -13.20 20.93 -6.38
CA ASP A 13 -14.22 21.55 -7.24
C ASP A 13 -13.82 21.51 -8.72
N ALA A 14 -12.52 21.60 -9.02
CA ALA A 14 -12.01 21.35 -10.36
C ALA A 14 -12.15 19.87 -10.77
N TYR A 15 -11.79 18.93 -9.90
CA TYR A 15 -11.94 17.49 -10.14
C TYR A 15 -13.40 17.08 -10.40
N VAL A 16 -14.35 17.59 -9.61
CA VAL A 16 -15.80 17.31 -9.72
C VAL A 16 -16.32 17.65 -11.12
N LYS A 17 -15.82 18.72 -11.76
CA LYS A 17 -16.23 19.12 -13.12
C LYS A 17 -15.85 18.09 -14.19
N SER A 18 -14.82 17.29 -13.95
CA SER A 18 -14.35 16.22 -14.84
C SER A 18 -14.70 14.81 -14.35
N PHE A 19 -15.40 14.67 -13.22
CA PHE A 19 -15.68 13.38 -12.62
C PHE A 19 -16.69 12.59 -13.46
N ASP A 20 -16.33 11.36 -13.86
CA ASP A 20 -17.14 10.50 -14.73
C ASP A 20 -17.39 9.09 -14.16
N ALA A 21 -16.84 8.75 -13.00
CA ALA A 21 -16.96 7.42 -12.39
C ALA A 21 -18.30 7.18 -11.66
N HIS A 22 -19.37 7.85 -12.08
CA HIS A 22 -20.70 7.68 -11.52
C HIS A 22 -21.22 6.24 -11.74
N GLY A 23 -21.67 5.60 -10.67
CA GLY A 23 -22.23 4.24 -10.74
C GLY A 23 -21.19 3.12 -10.85
N VAL A 24 -19.89 3.42 -10.84
CA VAL A 24 -18.84 2.40 -10.73
C VAL A 24 -19.04 1.63 -9.42
N PRO A 25 -19.18 0.30 -9.46
CA PRO A 25 -19.47 -0.49 -8.27
C PRO A 25 -18.28 -0.48 -7.30
N GLY A 26 -18.57 -0.63 -6.01
CA GLY A 26 -17.55 -0.75 -4.96
C GLY A 26 -16.79 -2.09 -4.94
N ARG A 27 -16.59 -2.76 -6.07
CA ARG A 27 -15.89 -4.05 -6.20
C ARG A 27 -14.73 -3.94 -7.19
N ALA A 28 -13.74 -4.83 -7.11
CA ALA A 28 -12.57 -4.79 -7.99
C ALA A 28 -12.93 -5.33 -9.40
N GLY A 29 -13.07 -4.45 -10.38
CA GLY A 29 -13.47 -4.80 -11.75
C GLY A 29 -12.55 -5.78 -12.48
N ILE A 30 -11.25 -5.78 -12.15
CA ILE A 30 -10.27 -6.75 -12.68
C ILE A 30 -9.82 -7.78 -11.63
N HIS A 31 -10.56 -7.88 -10.54
CA HIS A 31 -10.30 -8.83 -9.46
C HIS A 31 -8.93 -8.69 -8.77
N LEU A 32 -8.39 -7.47 -8.70
CA LEU A 32 -7.09 -7.16 -8.11
C LEU A 32 -7.23 -6.43 -6.77
N LEU A 33 -6.42 -6.84 -5.79
CA LEU A 33 -6.09 -6.07 -4.59
C LEU A 33 -4.58 -5.85 -4.53
N LEU A 34 -4.17 -4.59 -4.47
CA LEU A 34 -2.78 -4.18 -4.32
C LEU A 34 -2.50 -3.73 -2.87
N LEU A 35 -1.57 -4.40 -2.19
CA LEU A 35 -0.94 -3.89 -0.98
C LEU A 35 0.36 -3.17 -1.36
N THR A 36 0.46 -1.87 -1.09
CA THR A 36 1.67 -1.09 -1.41
C THR A 36 2.01 -0.04 -0.36
N CYS A 37 3.13 0.66 -0.51
CA CYS A 37 3.57 1.68 0.42
C CYS A 37 2.72 2.95 0.31
N MET A 38 2.65 3.74 1.39
CA MET A 38 2.10 5.10 1.41
C MET A 38 2.97 6.15 0.70
N ASP A 39 4.06 5.73 0.04
CA ASP A 39 5.01 6.62 -0.63
C ASP A 39 4.33 7.54 -1.66
N SER A 40 4.61 8.84 -1.60
CA SER A 40 4.02 9.87 -2.45
C SER A 40 4.34 9.70 -3.94
N ARG A 41 5.35 8.90 -4.29
CA ARG A 41 5.74 8.62 -5.68
C ARG A 41 4.92 7.49 -6.31
N ILE A 42 4.08 6.80 -5.53
CA ILE A 42 3.25 5.69 -5.99
C ILE A 42 1.83 6.19 -6.20
N VAL A 43 1.41 6.25 -7.47
CA VAL A 43 0.02 6.40 -7.89
C VAL A 43 -0.45 5.05 -8.42
N PRO A 44 -1.14 4.23 -7.61
CA PRO A 44 -1.36 2.81 -7.89
C PRO A 44 -1.99 2.48 -9.24
N HIS A 45 -3.04 3.23 -9.62
CA HIS A 45 -3.77 2.98 -10.86
C HIS A 45 -2.90 3.27 -12.09
N ASP A 46 -2.15 4.38 -12.06
CA ASP A 46 -1.28 4.81 -13.16
C ASP A 46 -0.16 3.80 -13.43
N ILE A 47 0.40 3.16 -12.39
CA ILE A 47 1.48 2.16 -12.53
C ILE A 47 1.07 1.01 -13.46
N PHE A 48 -0.21 0.62 -13.43
CA PHE A 48 -0.74 -0.50 -14.21
C PHE A 48 -1.68 -0.05 -15.34
N GLY A 49 -1.83 1.25 -15.58
CA GLY A 49 -2.77 1.79 -16.57
C GLY A 49 -4.24 1.46 -16.27
N LEU A 50 -4.59 1.35 -14.99
CA LEU A 50 -5.93 1.01 -14.51
C LEU A 50 -6.79 2.25 -14.30
N LYS A 51 -8.10 2.05 -14.24
CA LYS A 51 -9.12 3.09 -14.06
C LYS A 51 -9.83 2.95 -12.72
N VAL A 52 -10.62 3.98 -12.38
CA VAL A 52 -11.47 3.96 -11.19
C VAL A 52 -12.37 2.72 -11.21
N GLY A 53 -12.32 1.93 -10.14
CA GLY A 53 -13.10 0.69 -9.98
C GLY A 53 -12.37 -0.60 -10.32
N ASP A 54 -11.24 -0.55 -11.02
CA ASP A 54 -10.56 -1.76 -11.47
C ASP A 54 -9.98 -2.58 -10.30
N MET A 55 -9.47 -1.95 -9.25
CA MET A 55 -8.79 -2.63 -8.16
C MET A 55 -9.10 -2.08 -6.77
N LYS A 56 -8.79 -2.89 -5.75
CA LYS A 56 -8.65 -2.45 -4.36
C LYS A 56 -7.20 -2.09 -4.08
N VAL A 57 -7.00 -1.10 -3.20
CA VAL A 57 -5.67 -0.68 -2.78
C VAL A 57 -5.65 -0.56 -1.27
N ILE A 58 -4.70 -1.23 -0.63
CA ILE A 58 -4.35 -1.05 0.77
C ILE A 58 -2.97 -0.41 0.82
N ARG A 59 -2.82 0.66 1.61
CA ARG A 59 -1.54 1.38 1.75
C ARG A 59 -1.15 1.53 3.22
N ASN A 60 0.11 1.26 3.52
CA ASN A 60 0.72 1.56 4.82
C ASN A 60 2.21 1.88 4.67
N ALA A 61 2.89 2.20 5.78
CA ALA A 61 4.33 2.43 5.76
C ALA A 61 5.09 1.18 5.31
N GLY A 62 5.71 1.25 4.13
CA GLY A 62 6.51 0.18 3.53
C GLY A 62 5.73 -0.89 2.75
N GLY A 63 4.40 -0.81 2.67
CA GLY A 63 3.59 -1.83 1.98
C GLY A 63 3.67 -3.19 2.66
N GLN A 64 3.72 -3.18 3.99
CA GLN A 64 4.00 -4.34 4.82
C GLN A 64 2.71 -5.09 5.16
N LEU A 65 2.72 -6.42 5.03
CA LEU A 65 1.67 -7.23 5.63
C LEU A 65 1.76 -7.13 7.16
N ASN A 66 0.62 -6.88 7.80
CA ASN A 66 0.41 -6.86 9.24
C ASN A 66 -0.97 -7.47 9.56
N PRO A 67 -1.31 -7.72 10.84
CA PRO A 67 -2.57 -8.39 11.19
C PRO A 67 -3.82 -7.68 10.67
N GLU A 68 -3.86 -6.35 10.71
CA GLU A 68 -5.00 -5.57 10.23
C GLU A 68 -5.16 -5.69 8.70
N VAL A 69 -4.05 -5.54 7.96
CA VAL A 69 -4.03 -5.69 6.50
C VAL A 69 -4.39 -7.12 6.08
N GLU A 70 -3.95 -8.12 6.84
CA GLU A 70 -4.30 -9.52 6.58
C GLU A 70 -5.81 -9.77 6.71
N GLN A 71 -6.46 -9.16 7.71
CA GLN A 71 -7.92 -9.21 7.86
C GLN A 71 -8.62 -8.51 6.67
N ASP A 72 -8.13 -7.35 6.25
CA ASP A 72 -8.67 -6.61 5.10
C ASP A 72 -8.54 -7.42 3.80
N ILE A 73 -7.42 -8.12 3.59
CA ILE A 73 -7.21 -8.99 2.42
C ILE A 73 -8.19 -10.17 2.43
N VAL A 74 -8.41 -10.80 3.59
CA VAL A 74 -9.41 -11.88 3.73
C VAL A 74 -10.81 -11.34 3.37
N LEU A 75 -11.22 -10.20 3.93
CA LEU A 75 -12.50 -9.56 3.58
C LEU A 75 -12.59 -9.25 2.09
N GLY A 76 -11.54 -8.70 1.50
CA GLY A 76 -11.47 -8.38 0.08
C GLY A 76 -11.68 -9.61 -0.80
N SER A 77 -11.08 -10.74 -0.43
CA SER A 77 -11.19 -11.98 -1.19
C SER A 77 -12.61 -12.56 -1.24
N TYR A 78 -13.40 -12.44 -0.16
CA TYR A 78 -14.77 -12.97 -0.12
C TYR A 78 -15.83 -11.99 -0.58
N LEU A 79 -15.68 -10.71 -0.28
CA LEU A 79 -16.77 -9.73 -0.37
C LEU A 79 -16.60 -8.71 -1.50
N LEU A 80 -15.37 -8.53 -1.99
CA LEU A 80 -15.02 -7.40 -2.88
C LEU A 80 -14.43 -7.83 -4.22
N ASP A 81 -14.61 -9.11 -4.58
CA ASP A 81 -14.17 -9.75 -5.82
C ASP A 81 -12.64 -9.73 -6.02
N CYS A 82 -11.84 -9.79 -4.95
CA CYS A 82 -10.38 -9.79 -5.05
C CYS A 82 -9.79 -11.21 -5.12
N ASP A 83 -9.67 -11.77 -6.32
CA ASP A 83 -9.08 -13.09 -6.55
C ASP A 83 -7.57 -13.05 -6.81
N ASN A 84 -7.01 -11.86 -7.06
CA ASN A 84 -5.57 -11.64 -7.28
C ASN A 84 -5.04 -10.63 -6.26
N ILE A 85 -4.07 -11.04 -5.45
CA ILE A 85 -3.43 -10.20 -4.42
C ILE A 85 -1.99 -9.94 -4.83
N VAL A 86 -1.61 -8.67 -4.91
CA VAL A 86 -0.23 -8.25 -5.18
C VAL A 86 0.31 -7.49 -3.99
N ILE A 87 1.42 -7.97 -3.41
CA ILE A 87 2.21 -7.20 -2.45
C ILE A 87 3.33 -6.49 -3.21
N MET A 88 3.35 -5.16 -3.17
CA MET A 88 4.26 -4.33 -3.94
C MET A 88 4.92 -3.25 -3.07
N PRO A 89 5.98 -3.58 -2.30
CA PRO A 89 6.92 -2.58 -1.78
C PRO A 89 7.69 -1.89 -2.92
N HIS A 90 8.57 -0.97 -2.57
CA HIS A 90 9.33 -0.20 -3.54
C HIS A 90 10.78 0.06 -3.12
N THR A 91 11.61 0.42 -4.10
CA THR A 91 12.99 0.84 -3.89
C THR A 91 13.06 2.19 -3.16
N ARG A 92 14.15 2.44 -2.42
CA ARG A 92 14.36 3.68 -1.65
C ARG A 92 13.20 3.99 -0.68
N CYS A 93 12.67 2.96 -0.04
CA CYS A 93 11.68 3.10 1.02
C CYS A 93 12.35 3.53 2.32
N ALA A 94 11.81 4.56 2.97
CA ALA A 94 12.31 5.02 4.27
C ALA A 94 12.27 3.92 5.34
N MET A 95 11.24 3.07 5.30
CA MET A 95 11.11 1.93 6.24
C MET A 95 12.17 0.86 6.02
N SER A 96 12.83 0.84 4.85
CA SER A 96 13.93 -0.07 4.54
C SER A 96 15.32 0.60 4.60
N SER A 97 15.37 1.89 4.94
CA SER A 97 16.61 2.68 4.90
C SER A 97 17.10 3.14 6.28
N LEU A 98 16.28 2.96 7.32
CA LEU A 98 16.57 3.42 8.68
C LEU A 98 16.47 2.26 9.67
N SER A 99 17.34 2.26 10.68
CA SER A 99 17.18 1.36 11.83
C SER A 99 16.10 1.88 12.79
N VAL A 100 15.49 0.98 13.58
CA VAL A 100 14.53 1.37 14.62
C VAL A 100 15.15 2.38 15.59
N SER A 101 16.40 2.17 15.99
CA SER A 101 17.13 3.07 16.89
C SER A 101 17.34 4.46 16.29
N ASP A 102 17.66 4.55 14.99
CA ASP A 102 17.84 5.84 14.33
C ASP A 102 16.51 6.58 14.21
N VAL A 103 15.41 5.88 13.94
CA VAL A 103 14.06 6.46 13.90
C VAL A 103 13.68 7.03 15.26
N LYS A 104 13.81 6.25 16.35
CA LYS A 104 13.48 6.72 17.70
C LYS A 104 14.31 7.96 18.07
N ARG A 105 15.63 7.90 17.89
CA ARG A 105 16.53 9.04 18.18
C ARG A 105 16.13 10.29 17.39
N THR A 106 15.85 10.15 16.10
CA THR A 106 15.45 11.27 15.25
C THR A 106 14.13 11.89 15.74
N LEU A 107 13.16 11.06 16.14
CA LEU A 107 11.87 11.55 16.66
C LEU A 107 12.03 12.27 18.01
N GLU A 108 12.88 11.77 18.89
CA GLU A 108 13.22 12.42 20.16
C GLU A 108 13.88 13.79 19.92
N GLU A 109 14.87 13.85 19.02
CA GLU A 109 15.56 15.09 18.65
C GLU A 109 14.61 16.15 18.04
N LEU A 110 13.66 15.72 17.21
CA LEU A 110 12.72 16.62 16.53
C LEU A 110 11.59 17.14 17.44
N SER A 111 11.18 16.36 18.43
CA SER A 111 9.98 16.63 19.23
C SER A 111 10.25 16.98 20.69
N GLY A 112 11.40 16.58 21.23
CA GLY A 112 11.69 16.62 22.66
C GLY A 112 10.88 15.64 23.53
N LEU A 113 10.14 14.72 22.92
CA LEU A 113 9.36 13.68 23.61
C LEU A 113 10.15 12.38 23.73
N ASP A 114 9.80 11.53 24.69
CA ASP A 114 10.36 10.18 24.86
C ASP A 114 9.69 9.19 23.90
N PHE A 115 10.48 8.59 23.00
CA PHE A 115 10.02 7.56 22.04
C PHE A 115 10.56 6.16 22.39
N SER A 116 11.09 5.94 23.59
CA SER A 116 11.66 4.65 24.01
C SER A 116 10.69 3.47 23.84
N SER A 117 9.40 3.67 24.11
CA SER A 117 8.35 2.66 23.97
C SER A 117 7.67 2.62 22.59
N PHE A 118 8.08 3.47 21.65
CA PHE A 118 7.52 3.50 20.29
C PHE A 118 8.21 2.45 19.44
N GLU A 119 7.45 1.49 18.89
CA GLU A 119 7.99 0.39 18.08
C GLU A 119 7.51 0.51 16.62
N PRO A 120 8.19 1.29 15.77
CA PRO A 120 7.86 1.38 14.36
C PRO A 120 8.24 0.07 13.65
N ARG A 121 7.39 -0.36 12.71
CA ARG A 121 7.69 -1.53 11.86
C ARG A 121 8.68 -1.14 10.77
N MET A 122 9.94 -1.49 10.98
CA MET A 122 11.03 -1.31 10.02
C MET A 122 11.29 -2.59 9.22
N ILE A 123 11.93 -2.45 8.07
CA ILE A 123 12.17 -3.52 7.09
C ILE A 123 13.68 -3.67 6.92
N GLU A 124 14.26 -4.74 7.46
CA GLU A 124 15.71 -4.99 7.32
C GLU A 124 16.07 -5.42 5.90
N ASN A 125 15.33 -6.37 5.33
CA ASN A 125 15.50 -6.83 3.96
C ASN A 125 14.14 -6.85 3.26
N ALA A 126 13.96 -5.95 2.29
CA ALA A 126 12.68 -5.77 1.61
C ALA A 126 12.27 -6.98 0.77
N GLU A 127 13.22 -7.63 0.08
CA GLU A 127 12.91 -8.80 -0.75
C GLU A 127 12.58 -10.02 0.11
N GLU A 128 13.36 -10.26 1.16
CA GLU A 128 13.11 -11.38 2.08
C GLU A 128 11.76 -11.21 2.80
N LYS A 129 11.47 -9.99 3.27
CA LYS A 129 10.16 -9.69 3.87
C LYS A 129 9.03 -9.90 2.87
N LEU A 130 9.18 -9.44 1.63
CA LEU A 130 8.18 -9.63 0.58
C LEU A 130 7.86 -11.11 0.36
N ARG A 131 8.89 -11.96 0.20
CA ARG A 131 8.72 -13.41 0.03
C ARG A 131 8.01 -14.04 1.22
N ARG A 132 8.34 -13.61 2.44
CA ARG A 132 7.71 -14.06 3.68
C ARG A 132 6.24 -13.67 3.76
N ASP A 133 5.92 -12.42 3.43
CA ASP A 133 4.55 -11.91 3.43
C ASP A 133 3.68 -12.65 2.39
N VAL A 134 4.22 -12.88 1.18
CA VAL A 134 3.55 -13.65 0.13
C VAL A 134 3.30 -15.09 0.59
N ALA A 135 4.33 -15.78 1.09
CA ALA A 135 4.18 -17.15 1.60
C ALA A 135 3.18 -17.25 2.75
N LYS A 136 3.12 -16.24 3.62
CA LYS A 136 2.16 -16.16 4.72
C LYS A 136 0.72 -16.08 4.20
N LEU A 137 0.43 -15.23 3.21
CA LEU A 137 -0.91 -15.17 2.61
C LEU A 137 -1.26 -16.45 1.84
N GLN A 138 -0.32 -17.02 1.07
CA GLN A 138 -0.53 -18.26 0.33
C GLN A 138 -0.87 -19.44 1.24
N SER A 139 -0.34 -19.46 2.47
CA SER A 139 -0.61 -20.49 3.46
C SER A 139 -1.74 -20.15 4.44
N ASN A 140 -2.39 -18.98 4.28
CA ASN A 140 -3.45 -18.56 5.18
C ASN A 140 -4.76 -19.33 4.89
N PRO A 141 -5.25 -20.17 5.82
CA PRO A 141 -6.44 -20.99 5.60
C PRO A 141 -7.75 -20.18 5.58
N LEU A 142 -7.71 -18.90 5.98
CA LEU A 142 -8.86 -18.01 5.93
C LEU A 142 -9.02 -17.33 4.57
N LEU A 143 -8.02 -17.40 3.69
CA LEU A 143 -8.13 -16.80 2.35
C LEU A 143 -9.09 -17.61 1.49
N LYS A 144 -9.88 -16.94 0.63
CA LYS A 144 -10.81 -17.63 -0.28
C LYS A 144 -10.06 -18.61 -1.20
N ASN A 145 -10.63 -19.79 -1.40
CA ASN A 145 -10.08 -20.79 -2.31
C ASN A 145 -9.90 -20.21 -3.73
N GLY A 146 -8.75 -20.46 -4.33
CA GLY A 146 -8.41 -20.02 -5.69
C GLY A 146 -7.81 -18.61 -5.77
N VAL A 147 -7.63 -17.91 -4.65
CA VAL A 147 -6.92 -16.62 -4.65
C VAL A 147 -5.45 -16.82 -5.01
N GLU A 148 -4.97 -16.04 -5.97
CA GLU A 148 -3.55 -15.99 -6.32
C GLU A 148 -2.87 -14.85 -5.57
N VAL A 149 -1.70 -15.13 -5.01
CA VAL A 149 -0.86 -14.12 -4.33
C VAL A 149 0.48 -14.05 -5.04
N ARG A 150 0.93 -12.82 -5.35
CA ARG A 150 2.23 -12.51 -5.96
C ARG A 150 2.92 -11.35 -5.25
N GLY A 151 4.25 -11.35 -5.31
CA GLY A 151 5.10 -10.26 -4.83
C GLY A 151 5.82 -9.57 -5.97
N ALA A 152 5.86 -8.24 -5.93
CA ALA A 152 6.60 -7.41 -6.86
C ALA A 152 7.36 -6.28 -6.15
N MET A 153 8.36 -5.72 -6.82
CA MET A 153 9.11 -4.55 -6.36
C MET A 153 8.93 -3.42 -7.37
N TYR A 154 8.39 -2.29 -6.93
CA TYR A 154 8.30 -1.06 -7.72
C TYR A 154 9.60 -0.26 -7.63
N ASP A 155 10.17 0.10 -8.77
CA ASP A 155 11.33 0.98 -8.83
C ASP A 155 10.89 2.44 -8.98
N VAL A 156 11.10 3.23 -7.92
CA VAL A 156 10.68 4.64 -7.87
C VAL A 156 11.46 5.55 -8.81
N ASP A 157 12.62 5.13 -9.30
CA ASP A 157 13.45 5.94 -10.21
C ASP A 157 13.10 5.69 -11.69
N THR A 158 12.55 4.50 -12.02
CA THR A 158 12.26 4.10 -13.40
C THR A 158 10.78 3.86 -13.69
N GLY A 159 9.94 3.72 -12.66
CA GLY A 159 8.54 3.34 -12.78
C GLY A 159 8.31 1.86 -13.06
N LYS A 160 9.35 1.04 -13.13
CA LYS A 160 9.25 -0.38 -13.48
C LYS A 160 8.76 -1.23 -12.30
N VAL A 161 7.86 -2.17 -12.57
CA VAL A 161 7.46 -3.23 -11.63
C VAL A 161 8.24 -4.51 -11.98
N ASN A 162 8.99 -5.03 -11.01
CA ASN A 162 9.75 -6.28 -11.15
C ASN A 162 9.08 -7.37 -10.30
N TRP A 163 8.61 -8.45 -10.93
CA TRP A 163 7.98 -9.58 -10.24
C TRP A 163 9.02 -10.46 -9.54
N VAL A 164 8.74 -10.88 -8.30
CA VAL A 164 9.71 -11.50 -7.38
C VAL A 164 9.30 -12.91 -6.94
N CYS A 165 8.04 -13.11 -6.57
CA CYS A 165 7.49 -14.38 -6.05
C CYS A 165 5.99 -14.52 -6.28
#